data_AF-A0A9E5ITV5-F1
#
_entry.id   AF-A0A9E5ITV5-F1
#
_cell.length_a   1.000
_cell.length_b   1.000
_cell.length_c   1.000
_cell.angle_alpha   90.00
_cell.angle_beta   90.00
_cell.angle_gamma   90.00
#
_symmetry.space_group_name_H-M   'P 1'
#
loop_
_entity.id
_entity.type
_entity.pdbx_description
1 polymer ?
#
loop_
_entity_poly.entity_id
_entity_poly.type
_entity_poly.pdbx_seq_one_letter_code
_entity_poly.pdbx_strand_id
1 'polypeptide(L)'
;MTLGNAQCLTLGIVVFEIQMLKRRIAQRTLFAVVALSISAFCLAADKQRIEKEADLPRFTYTLSEPLEKIVRDKALFAKTTLKVREDMEGVLAKYDISDKAAHRRYLQTIMLLDFLLGNYDEALNKAEKVRALEEKPADKLLSALRLRAMVAAVKKTGTLNTPE
;
A
#
# COMPACT_ATOMS: atom_id res chain seq x y z
N MET A 1 78.97 4.21 6.06
CA MET A 1 78.08 5.27 5.52
C MET A 1 77.63 4.76 4.16
N THR A 2 76.42 4.23 3.92
CA THR A 2 75.17 4.98 3.75
C THR A 2 74.01 3.99 3.48
N LEU A 3 73.26 3.52 4.48
CA LEU A 3 72.06 2.68 4.21
C LEU A 3 70.84 3.05 5.09
N GLY A 4 71.00 3.83 6.15
CA GLY A 4 69.88 4.21 7.04
C GLY A 4 68.98 5.35 6.55
N ASN A 5 69.43 6.19 5.60
CA ASN A 5 68.74 7.44 5.27
C ASN A 5 67.68 7.29 4.16
N ALA A 6 67.71 6.21 3.37
CA ALA A 6 66.79 6.01 2.24
C ALA A 6 65.47 5.31 2.64
N GLN A 7 65.48 4.49 3.70
CA GLN A 7 64.28 3.78 4.16
C GLN A 7 63.31 4.67 4.95
N CYS A 8 63.79 5.75 5.58
CA CYS A 8 62.94 6.64 6.38
C CYS A 8 62.08 7.59 5.52
N LEU A 9 62.55 7.96 4.32
CA LEU A 9 61.83 8.86 3.40
C LEU A 9 60.75 8.15 2.58
N THR A 10 60.92 6.85 2.26
CA THR A 10 59.94 6.09 1.49
C THR A 10 58.72 5.68 2.32
N LEU A 11 58.90 5.37 3.62
CA LEU A 11 57.79 5.07 4.53
C LEU A 11 56.88 6.29 4.77
N GLY A 12 57.44 7.51 4.86
CA GLY A 12 56.65 8.74 5.07
C GLY A 12 55.73 9.10 3.90
N ILE A 13 56.18 8.89 2.66
CA ILE A 13 55.42 9.19 1.44
C ILE A 13 54.24 8.21 1.29
N VAL A 14 54.46 6.92 1.57
CA VAL A 14 53.40 5.88 1.48
C VAL A 14 52.32 6.08 2.55
N VAL A 15 52.70 6.50 3.77
CA VAL A 15 51.73 6.81 4.84
C VAL A 15 50.86 8.02 4.48
N PHE A 16 51.42 9.03 3.81
CA PHE A 16 50.69 10.25 3.41
C PHE A 16 49.67 9.97 2.29
N GLU A 17 50.03 9.16 1.29
CA GLU A 17 49.14 8.70 0.21
C GLU A 17 47.97 7.85 0.74
N ILE A 18 48.24 6.93 1.66
CA ILE A 18 47.20 6.09 2.28
C ILE A 18 46.25 6.95 3.14
N GLN A 19 46.74 7.97 3.86
CA GLN A 19 45.89 8.87 4.62
C GLN A 19 45.04 9.79 3.73
N MET A 20 45.58 10.28 2.62
CA MET A 20 44.83 11.09 1.64
C MET A 20 43.76 10.27 0.91
N LEU A 21 44.04 9.00 0.58
CA LEU A 21 43.07 8.09 -0.01
C LEU A 21 41.93 7.73 0.95
N LYS A 22 42.23 7.50 2.25
CA LYS A 22 41.21 7.28 3.29
C LYS A 22 40.31 8.51 3.51
N ARG A 23 40.85 9.74 3.48
CA ARG A 23 40.06 10.98 3.55
C ARG A 23 39.14 11.17 2.35
N ARG A 24 39.63 10.90 1.13
CA ARG A 24 38.82 10.99 -0.10
C ARG A 24 37.72 9.92 -0.17
N ILE A 25 37.99 8.71 0.30
CA ILE A 25 36.99 7.63 0.40
C ILE A 25 35.95 7.96 1.49
N ALA A 26 36.38 8.41 2.68
CA ALA A 26 35.48 8.80 3.76
C ALA A 26 34.57 10.00 3.40
N GLN A 27 35.11 10.99 2.66
CA GLN A 27 34.32 12.10 2.14
C GLN A 27 33.30 11.65 1.08
N ARG A 28 33.67 10.70 0.20
CA ARG A 28 32.74 10.14 -0.80
C ARG A 28 31.64 9.28 -0.17
N THR A 29 31.95 8.50 0.85
CA THR A 29 30.93 7.71 1.58
C THR A 29 29.99 8.60 2.40
N LEU A 30 30.50 9.69 2.99
CA LEU A 30 29.68 10.66 3.71
C LEU A 30 28.69 11.38 2.78
N PHE A 31 29.14 11.81 1.59
CA PHE A 31 28.27 12.42 0.59
C PHE A 31 27.20 11.45 0.04
N ALA A 32 27.54 10.17 -0.14
CA ALA A 32 26.58 9.15 -0.60
C ALA A 32 25.48 8.86 0.44
N VAL A 33 25.83 8.83 1.73
CA VAL A 33 24.85 8.62 2.83
C VAL A 33 23.93 9.83 3.01
N VAL A 34 24.47 11.05 2.89
CA VAL A 34 23.66 12.28 2.95
C VAL A 34 22.70 12.38 1.76
N ALA A 35 23.14 12.03 0.55
CA ALA A 35 22.27 12.01 -0.62
C ALA A 35 21.14 10.95 -0.52
N LEU A 36 21.42 9.80 0.10
CA LEU A 36 20.40 8.77 0.36
C LEU A 36 19.38 9.20 1.44
N SER A 37 19.79 10.03 2.39
CA SER A 37 18.90 10.51 3.46
C SER A 37 17.93 11.61 2.99
N ILE A 38 18.30 12.41 1.99
CA ILE A 38 17.46 13.50 1.47
C ILE A 38 16.32 12.97 0.59
N SER A 39 16.52 11.86 -0.12
CA SER A 39 15.47 11.24 -0.95
C SER A 39 14.33 10.61 -0.12
N ALA A 40 14.56 10.30 1.16
CA ALA A 40 13.54 9.72 2.04
C ALA A 40 12.51 10.75 2.54
N PHE A 41 12.84 12.05 2.59
CA PHE A 41 11.97 13.07 3.18
C PHE A 41 10.91 13.63 2.21
N CYS A 42 11.02 13.36 0.91
CA CYS A 42 10.10 13.89 -0.11
C CYS A 42 8.81 13.07 -0.32
N LEU A 43 8.61 11.97 0.42
CA LEU A 43 7.43 11.09 0.22
C LEU A 43 6.27 11.31 1.21
N ALA A 44 6.40 12.24 2.15
CA ALA A 44 5.32 12.58 3.08
C ALA A 44 4.54 13.82 2.60
N ALA A 45 3.88 13.70 1.45
CA ALA A 45 2.86 14.68 1.06
C ALA A 45 1.66 14.53 2.02
N ASP A 46 1.33 15.60 2.74
CA ASP A 46 0.20 15.60 3.67
C ASP A 46 -1.11 15.38 2.91
N LYS A 47 -1.98 14.50 3.40
CA LYS A 47 -3.20 14.12 2.69
C LYS A 47 -4.19 15.28 2.72
N GLN A 48 -4.87 15.52 1.61
CA GLN A 48 -5.86 16.59 1.57
C GLN A 48 -7.07 16.19 2.43
N ARG A 49 -7.33 16.94 3.49
CA ARG A 49 -8.43 16.65 4.42
C ARG A 49 -9.79 16.99 3.80
N ILE A 50 -10.73 16.05 3.91
CA ILE A 50 -12.14 16.23 3.53
C ILE A 50 -13.00 15.97 4.76
N GLU A 51 -13.86 16.94 5.09
CA GLU A 51 -14.76 16.85 6.25
C GLU A 51 -16.17 16.38 5.88
N LYS A 52 -16.65 16.69 4.67
CA LYS A 52 -18.01 16.40 4.23
C LYS A 52 -18.03 15.38 3.10
N GLU A 53 -18.99 14.46 3.14
CA GLU A 53 -19.20 13.48 2.08
C GLU A 53 -19.46 14.14 0.71
N ALA A 54 -20.11 15.31 0.69
CA ALA A 54 -20.44 16.02 -0.54
C ALA A 54 -19.22 16.46 -1.37
N ASP A 55 -18.06 16.63 -0.71
CA ASP A 55 -16.82 17.06 -1.36
C ASP A 55 -16.03 15.87 -1.93
N LEU A 56 -16.48 14.63 -1.69
CA LEU A 56 -15.86 13.45 -2.25
C LEU A 56 -16.15 13.32 -3.75
N PRO A 57 -15.18 12.86 -4.54
CA PRO A 57 -15.37 12.69 -5.98
C PRO A 57 -16.46 11.66 -6.25
N ARG A 58 -17.33 12.00 -7.20
CA ARG A 58 -18.37 11.12 -7.71
C ARG A 58 -17.88 10.47 -9.00
N PHE A 59 -17.94 9.15 -9.04
CA PHE A 59 -17.54 8.39 -10.22
C PHE A 59 -18.77 7.86 -10.94
N THR A 60 -18.75 7.96 -12.28
CA THR A 60 -19.76 7.38 -13.16
C THR A 60 -19.05 6.45 -14.13
N TYR A 61 -19.53 5.22 -14.26
CA TYR A 61 -18.91 4.20 -15.09
C TYR A 61 -19.85 3.83 -16.24
N THR A 62 -19.31 3.79 -17.46
CA THR A 62 -20.01 3.24 -18.62
C THR A 62 -19.70 1.76 -18.74
N LEU A 63 -20.75 0.96 -18.99
CA LEU A 63 -20.61 -0.48 -19.22
C LEU A 63 -20.62 -0.74 -20.73
N SER A 64 -19.56 -1.38 -21.23
CA SER A 64 -19.43 -1.70 -22.65
C SER A 64 -20.16 -2.97 -23.07
N GLU A 65 -20.52 -3.82 -22.10
CA GLU A 65 -21.10 -5.15 -22.30
C GLU A 65 -22.38 -5.29 -21.45
N PRO A 66 -23.29 -6.22 -21.79
CA PRO A 66 -24.46 -6.52 -20.97
C PRO A 66 -24.06 -6.94 -19.55
N LEU A 67 -24.78 -6.43 -18.55
CA LEU A 67 -24.46 -6.69 -17.13
C LEU A 67 -24.44 -8.18 -16.79
N GLU A 68 -25.38 -8.97 -17.33
CA GLU A 68 -25.42 -10.41 -17.10
C GLU A 68 -24.12 -11.10 -17.55
N LYS A 69 -23.57 -10.70 -18.70
CA LYS A 69 -22.32 -11.25 -19.21
C LYS A 69 -21.15 -10.87 -18.31
N ILE A 70 -21.10 -9.60 -17.87
CA ILE A 70 -20.05 -9.11 -16.97
C ILE A 70 -20.06 -9.87 -15.63
N VAL A 71 -21.24 -10.12 -15.05
CA VAL A 71 -21.34 -10.78 -13.74
C VAL A 71 -21.04 -12.28 -13.80
N ARG A 72 -21.35 -12.95 -14.92
CA ARG A 72 -21.12 -14.39 -15.08
C ARG A 72 -19.66 -14.74 -15.40
N ASP A 73 -18.94 -13.86 -16.11
CA ASP A 73 -17.54 -14.07 -16.46
C ASP A 73 -16.63 -13.37 -15.45
N LYS A 74 -15.89 -14.17 -14.66
CA LYS A 74 -14.98 -13.67 -13.63
C LYS A 74 -13.88 -12.75 -14.20
N ALA A 75 -13.35 -13.06 -15.38
CA ALA A 75 -12.28 -12.26 -16.00
C ALA A 75 -12.82 -10.94 -16.52
N LEU A 76 -14.01 -10.96 -17.13
CA LEU A 76 -14.69 -9.75 -17.57
C LEU A 76 -15.07 -8.87 -16.37
N PHE A 77 -15.61 -9.46 -15.31
CA PHE A 77 -15.90 -8.77 -14.04
C PHE A 77 -14.66 -8.09 -13.46
N ALA A 78 -13.53 -8.80 -13.38
CA ALA A 78 -12.27 -8.26 -12.90
C ALA A 78 -11.80 -7.07 -13.73
N LYS A 79 -11.86 -7.19 -15.06
CA LYS A 79 -11.49 -6.11 -15.98
C LYS A 79 -12.38 -4.88 -15.81
N THR A 80 -13.70 -5.07 -15.74
CA THR A 80 -14.66 -3.97 -15.61
C THR A 80 -14.54 -3.26 -14.26
N THR A 81 -14.27 -3.99 -13.18
CA THR A 81 -14.20 -3.43 -11.82
C THR A 81 -12.82 -2.89 -11.44
N LEU A 82 -11.79 -3.13 -12.25
CA LEU A 82 -10.43 -2.62 -12.00
C LEU A 82 -10.44 -1.10 -11.82
N LYS A 83 -11.12 -0.38 -12.71
CA LYS A 83 -11.19 1.08 -12.63
C LYS A 83 -11.89 1.57 -11.35
N VAL A 84 -12.94 0.86 -10.94
CA VAL A 84 -13.65 1.14 -9.68
C VAL A 84 -12.70 0.98 -8.50
N ARG A 85 -11.91 -0.09 -8.47
CA ARG A 85 -10.91 -0.30 -7.40
C ARG A 85 -9.89 0.84 -7.38
N GLU A 86 -9.26 1.13 -8.52
CA GLU A 86 -8.22 2.16 -8.63
C GLU A 86 -8.73 3.54 -8.17
N ASP A 87 -9.95 3.91 -8.56
CA ASP A 87 -10.53 5.19 -8.18
C ASP A 87 -10.77 5.27 -6.67
N MET A 88 -11.29 4.19 -6.07
CA MET A 88 -11.57 4.13 -4.63
C MET A 88 -10.28 4.11 -3.80
N GLU A 89 -9.29 3.32 -4.22
CA GLU A 89 -7.96 3.29 -3.60
C GLU A 89 -7.24 4.62 -3.76
N GLY A 90 -7.34 5.26 -4.92
CA GLY A 90 -6.79 6.59 -5.19
C GLY A 90 -7.40 7.66 -4.29
N VAL A 91 -8.70 7.59 -4.02
CA VAL A 91 -9.37 8.50 -3.07
C VAL A 91 -8.84 8.29 -1.65
N LEU A 92 -8.75 7.04 -1.19
CA LEU A 92 -8.21 6.72 0.15
C LEU A 92 -6.72 7.06 0.29
N ALA A 93 -5.97 7.02 -0.81
CA ALA A 93 -4.56 7.41 -0.84
C ALA A 93 -4.41 8.94 -0.77
N LYS A 94 -5.20 9.69 -1.53
CA LYS A 94 -5.06 11.14 -1.69
C LYS A 94 -5.68 11.94 -0.54
N TYR A 95 -6.79 11.48 0.03
CA TYR A 95 -7.59 12.25 0.97
C TYR A 95 -7.55 11.66 2.39
N ASP A 96 -7.52 12.56 3.38
CA ASP A 96 -7.84 12.23 4.77
C ASP A 96 -9.33 12.46 5.00
N ILE A 97 -10.12 11.38 4.95
CA ILE A 97 -11.58 11.43 5.05
C ILE A 97 -11.97 11.39 6.53
N SER A 98 -12.44 12.53 7.03
CA SER A 98 -12.81 12.70 8.45
C SER A 98 -14.12 12.02 8.81
N ASP A 99 -15.06 11.99 7.86
CA ASP A 99 -16.30 11.26 8.00
C ASP A 99 -16.04 9.74 7.93
N LYS A 100 -16.12 9.08 9.09
CA LYS A 100 -15.91 7.64 9.22
C LYS A 100 -16.92 6.82 8.44
N ALA A 101 -18.16 7.29 8.29
CA ALA A 101 -19.17 6.57 7.52
C ALA A 101 -18.80 6.56 6.04
N ALA A 102 -18.40 7.72 5.50
CA ALA A 102 -17.88 7.81 4.14
C ALA A 102 -16.64 6.94 3.95
N HIS A 103 -15.61 7.08 4.80
CA HIS A 103 -14.39 6.26 4.74
C HIS A 103 -14.72 4.77 4.73
N ARG A 104 -15.61 4.33 5.63
CA ARG A 104 -16.02 2.93 5.73
C ARG A 104 -16.69 2.42 4.45
N ARG A 105 -17.50 3.24 3.77
CA ARG A 105 -18.14 2.86 2.50
C ARG A 105 -17.12 2.57 1.40
N TYR A 106 -16.05 3.36 1.27
CA TYR A 106 -14.98 3.07 0.31
C TYR A 106 -14.31 1.73 0.60
N LEU A 107 -13.95 1.48 1.87
CA LEU A 107 -13.35 0.22 2.27
C LEU A 107 -14.30 -0.97 2.09
N GLN A 108 -15.60 -0.80 2.33
CA GLN A 108 -16.61 -1.84 2.12
C GLN A 108 -16.75 -2.21 0.64
N THR A 109 -16.71 -1.24 -0.26
CA THR A 109 -16.73 -1.49 -1.71
C THR A 109 -15.52 -2.32 -2.13
N ILE A 110 -14.31 -1.91 -1.73
CA ILE A 110 -13.08 -2.65 -2.08
C ILE A 110 -13.08 -4.05 -1.46
N MET A 111 -13.52 -4.17 -0.19
CA MET A 111 -13.71 -5.45 0.49
C MET A 111 -14.63 -6.40 -0.27
N LEU A 112 -15.76 -5.90 -0.78
CA LEU A 112 -16.69 -6.71 -1.56
C LEU A 112 -16.09 -7.09 -2.92
N LEU A 113 -15.36 -6.19 -3.58
CA LEU A 113 -14.64 -6.53 -4.81
C LEU A 113 -13.62 -7.65 -4.58
N ASP A 114 -12.85 -7.61 -3.49
CA ASP A 114 -11.93 -8.69 -3.13
C ASP A 114 -12.65 -10.01 -2.91
N PHE A 115 -13.76 -9.98 -2.17
CA PHE A 115 -14.57 -11.17 -1.94
C PHE A 115 -15.09 -11.77 -3.25
N LEU A 116 -15.65 -10.95 -4.14
CA LEU A 116 -16.20 -11.39 -5.43
C LEU A 116 -15.11 -11.92 -6.39
N LEU A 117 -13.89 -11.38 -6.31
CA LEU A 117 -12.75 -11.85 -7.10
C LEU A 117 -12.06 -13.09 -6.48
N GLY A 118 -12.46 -13.50 -5.28
CA GLY A 118 -11.90 -14.64 -4.57
C GLY A 118 -10.64 -14.32 -3.76
N ASN A 119 -10.31 -13.04 -3.59
CA ASN A 119 -9.20 -12.57 -2.77
C ASN A 119 -9.65 -12.50 -1.30
N TYR A 120 -9.97 -13.65 -0.72
CA TYR A 120 -10.70 -13.71 0.55
C TYR A 120 -9.91 -13.16 1.74
N ASP A 121 -8.59 -13.37 1.78
CA ASP A 121 -7.77 -12.82 2.85
C ASP A 121 -7.74 -11.28 2.80
N GLU A 122 -7.76 -10.72 1.59
CA GLU A 122 -7.75 -9.28 1.39
C GLU A 122 -9.09 -8.65 1.74
N ALA A 123 -10.18 -9.39 1.53
CA ALA A 123 -11.50 -9.03 2.01
C ALA A 123 -11.55 -9.06 3.55
N LEU A 124 -11.00 -10.09 4.21
CA LEU A 124 -10.94 -10.16 5.67
C LEU A 124 -10.11 -9.02 6.27
N ASN A 125 -8.96 -8.72 5.67
CA ASN A 125 -8.10 -7.62 6.08
C ASN A 125 -8.86 -6.27 6.03
N LYS A 126 -9.67 -6.04 5.00
CA LYS A 126 -10.50 -4.84 4.90
C LYS A 126 -11.71 -4.87 5.83
N ALA A 127 -12.28 -6.05 6.11
CA ALA A 127 -13.36 -6.22 7.09
C ALA A 127 -12.93 -5.77 8.50
N GLU A 128 -11.68 -6.01 8.88
CA GLU A 128 -11.15 -5.50 10.15
C GLU A 128 -11.00 -3.98 10.16
N LYS A 129 -10.54 -3.38 9.05
CA LYS A 129 -10.47 -1.91 8.91
C LYS A 129 -11.86 -1.29 8.99
N VAL A 130 -12.85 -1.89 8.33
CA VAL A 130 -14.26 -1.48 8.39
C VAL A 130 -14.80 -1.56 9.82
N ARG A 131 -14.52 -2.65 10.54
CA ARG A 131 -14.90 -2.82 11.95
C ARG A 131 -14.23 -1.79 12.87
N ALA A 132 -12.97 -1.44 12.62
CA ALA A 132 -12.25 -0.44 13.40
C ALA A 132 -12.86 0.98 13.28
N LEU A 133 -13.50 1.28 12.14
CA LEU A 133 -14.19 2.56 11.88
C LEU A 133 -15.61 2.63 12.46
N GLU A 134 -16.15 1.54 12.98
CA GLU A 134 -17.42 1.57 13.72
C GLU A 134 -17.18 2.20 15.11
N GLU A 135 -18.13 3.01 15.57
CA GLU A 135 -18.03 3.64 16.89
C GLU A 135 -18.87 2.88 17.91
N LYS A 136 -20.08 2.47 17.53
CA LYS A 136 -20.99 1.75 18.41
C LYS A 136 -20.52 0.30 18.60
N PRO A 137 -20.50 -0.20 19.84
CA PRO A 137 -20.05 -1.57 20.10
C PRO A 137 -20.95 -2.63 19.44
N ALA A 138 -22.26 -2.37 19.38
CA ALA A 138 -23.20 -3.26 18.68
C ALA A 138 -22.87 -3.38 17.18
N ASP A 139 -22.55 -2.26 16.52
CA ASP A 139 -22.22 -2.24 15.09
C ASP A 139 -20.89 -2.95 14.82
N LYS A 140 -19.89 -2.83 15.72
CA LYS A 140 -18.64 -3.60 15.64
C LYS A 140 -18.87 -5.11 15.61
N LEU A 141 -19.80 -5.61 16.43
CA LEU A 141 -20.10 -7.04 16.51
C LEU A 141 -20.70 -7.57 15.22
N LEU A 142 -21.58 -6.79 14.58
CA LEU A 142 -22.27 -7.17 13.35
C LEU A 142 -21.49 -6.80 12.07
N SER A 143 -20.52 -5.90 12.17
CA SER A 143 -19.71 -5.41 11.05
C SER A 143 -19.13 -6.58 10.27
N ALA A 144 -19.40 -6.67 8.97
CA ALA A 144 -18.93 -7.73 8.06
C ALA A 144 -19.16 -9.19 8.53
N LEU A 145 -20.10 -9.45 9.45
CA LEU A 145 -20.38 -10.79 9.99
C LEU A 145 -20.70 -11.81 8.88
N ARG A 146 -21.58 -11.42 7.95
CA ARG A 146 -21.98 -12.26 6.81
C ARG A 146 -20.79 -12.63 5.93
N LEU A 147 -19.94 -11.66 5.60
CA LEU A 147 -18.76 -11.89 4.77
C LEU A 147 -17.78 -12.85 5.45
N ARG A 148 -17.51 -12.67 6.75
CA ARG A 148 -16.63 -13.58 7.49
C ARG A 148 -17.17 -15.02 7.52
N ALA A 149 -18.48 -15.19 7.70
CA ALA A 149 -19.12 -16.51 7.66
C ALA A 149 -19.00 -17.17 6.28
N MET A 150 -19.22 -16.40 5.21
CA MET A 150 -19.07 -16.89 3.83
C MET A 150 -17.63 -17.29 3.51
N VAL A 151 -16.65 -16.45 3.87
CA VAL A 151 -15.23 -16.78 3.69
C VAL A 151 -14.85 -18.03 4.49
N ALA A 152 -15.33 -18.17 5.73
CA ALA A 152 -15.09 -19.35 6.54
C ALA A 152 -15.69 -20.62 5.91
N ALA A 153 -16.87 -20.53 5.29
CA ALA A 153 -17.47 -21.63 4.56
C ALA A 153 -16.62 -22.00 3.33
N VAL A 154 -16.25 -21.02 2.50
CA VAL A 154 -15.44 -21.24 1.30
C VAL A 154 -14.09 -21.87 1.65
N LYS A 155 -13.44 -21.43 2.73
CA LYS A 155 -12.18 -22.02 3.19
C LYS A 155 -12.32 -23.49 3.61
N LYS A 156 -13.53 -23.94 3.98
CA LYS A 156 -13.81 -25.33 4.34
C LYS A 156 -14.25 -26.17 3.13
N THR A 157 -15.07 -25.63 2.25
CA THR A 157 -15.67 -26.36 1.12
C THR A 157 -14.87 -26.26 -0.17
N GLY A 158 -13.97 -25.27 -0.28
CA GLY A 158 -13.24 -24.95 -1.51
C GLY A 158 -14.08 -24.22 -2.58
N THR A 159 -15.40 -24.12 -2.39
CA THR A 159 -16.33 -23.51 -3.34
C THR A 159 -17.26 -22.52 -2.65
N LEU A 160 -17.60 -21.43 -3.37
CA LEU A 160 -18.57 -20.43 -2.90
C LEU A 160 -20.03 -20.86 -3.16
N ASN A 161 -20.23 -21.74 -4.12
CA ASN A 161 -21.51 -22.39 -4.39
C ASN A 161 -21.57 -23.72 -3.65
N THR A 162 -22.76 -24.08 -3.16
CA THR A 162 -23.08 -25.44 -2.71
C THR A 162 -22.71 -26.44 -3.81
N PRO A 163 -22.15 -27.63 -3.49
CA PRO A 163 -22.02 -28.69 -4.47
C PRO A 163 -23.40 -28.96 -5.08
N GLU A 164 -23.46 -29.07 -6.40
CA GLU A 164 -24.63 -29.64 -7.09
C GLU A 164 -24.86 -31.10 -6.65
#